data_AF-A0A956EII2-F1
#
_entry.id   AF-A0A956EII2-F1
#
_cell.length_a   1.000
_cell.length_b   1.000
_cell.length_c   1.000
_cell.angle_alpha   90.00
_cell.angle_beta   90.00
_cell.angle_gamma   90.00
#
_symmetry.space_group_name_H-M   'P 1'
#
loop_
_entity.id
_entity.type
_entity.pdbx_description
1 polymer ?
#
loop_
_entity_poly.entity_id
_entity_poly.type
_entity_poly.pdbx_seq_one_letter_code
_entity_poly.pdbx_strand_id
1 'polypeptide(L)'
;MRPTLSALVALALGLVTVSPATVTAAARSAKPAARDEGPDLQKIGELAQEAQTRFETADFPGAIELWTQAYAALPAEPAYASQRGVLVYQIAQACVEAYSIDPQVLYLRKAERLLSNYLETLGPADEETAASVKEQLGEIEGKIAEAEAAGEAGSVEPESDLDDVVEVEEPAPDEDGVPYEESKVPGRPLVIAGGALLGAGALGLGAMTFGLVWGARVDARGEAAVADGEEDPAVFRDLLKEGTTANRLAIGAGAAAGALVITGAVLLGVGVKKRKGAQHLALAPLGLRGGGGLVLGARF
;
A
#
# COMPACT_ATOMS: atom_id res chain seq x y z
N MET A 1 14.21 -45.76 10.14
CA MET A 1 15.46 -45.13 9.66
C MET A 1 15.27 -44.74 8.20
N ARG A 2 15.12 -43.44 7.91
CA ARG A 2 14.89 -42.90 6.55
C ARG A 2 16.00 -41.89 6.26
N PRO A 3 16.65 -41.90 5.08
CA PRO A 3 17.72 -40.97 4.77
C PRO A 3 17.17 -39.60 4.40
N THR A 4 17.82 -38.57 4.93
CA THR A 4 17.68 -37.16 4.57
C THR A 4 18.47 -36.87 3.31
N LEU A 5 17.81 -36.40 2.24
CA LEU A 5 18.47 -35.85 1.06
C LEU A 5 18.36 -34.32 1.12
N SER A 6 19.46 -33.68 1.53
CA SER A 6 19.70 -32.24 1.36
C SER A 6 20.13 -32.00 -0.09
N ALA A 7 19.32 -31.30 -0.87
CA ALA A 7 19.72 -30.79 -2.18
C ALA A 7 20.08 -29.30 -2.05
N LEU A 8 21.37 -29.03 -2.12
CA LEU A 8 21.98 -27.70 -2.11
C LEU A 8 22.12 -27.29 -3.58
N VAL A 9 21.22 -26.42 -4.08
CA VAL A 9 21.30 -25.91 -5.45
C VAL A 9 22.24 -24.71 -5.47
N ALA A 10 23.45 -24.95 -5.96
CA ALA A 10 24.43 -23.91 -6.25
C ALA A 10 24.08 -23.25 -7.60
N LEU A 11 23.69 -21.98 -7.56
CA LEU A 11 23.45 -21.18 -8.76
C LEU A 11 24.82 -20.73 -9.34
N ALA A 12 25.24 -21.35 -10.44
CA ALA A 12 26.46 -20.99 -11.14
C ALA A 12 26.20 -19.75 -12.03
N LEU A 13 26.84 -18.62 -11.69
CA LEU A 13 26.91 -17.43 -12.54
C LEU A 13 27.75 -17.74 -13.79
N GLY A 14 27.10 -17.82 -14.95
CA GLY A 14 27.77 -17.93 -16.25
C GLY A 14 28.34 -16.58 -16.68
N LEU A 15 29.66 -16.48 -16.73
CA LEU A 15 30.41 -15.35 -17.28
C LEU A 15 30.32 -15.39 -18.82
N VAL A 16 29.61 -14.45 -19.45
CA VAL A 16 29.60 -14.30 -20.91
C VAL A 16 30.80 -13.45 -21.32
N THR A 17 31.74 -14.05 -22.05
CA THR A 17 32.89 -13.38 -22.66
C THR A 17 32.51 -12.84 -24.04
N VAL A 18 32.33 -11.53 -24.15
CA VAL A 18 32.11 -10.86 -25.44
C VAL A 18 33.46 -10.62 -26.12
N SER A 19 33.62 -11.13 -27.34
CA SER A 19 34.80 -10.87 -28.19
C SER A 19 34.73 -9.48 -28.83
N PRO A 20 35.83 -8.70 -28.86
CA PRO A 20 35.86 -7.41 -29.54
C PRO A 20 36.07 -7.61 -31.03
N ALA A 21 35.08 -7.25 -31.85
CA ALA A 21 35.26 -7.07 -33.28
C ALA A 21 35.78 -5.65 -33.54
N THR A 22 37.03 -5.56 -34.00
CA THR A 22 37.66 -4.33 -34.50
C THR A 22 36.97 -3.91 -35.80
N VAL A 23 36.16 -2.84 -35.74
CA VAL A 23 35.62 -2.18 -36.94
C VAL A 23 36.44 -0.91 -37.19
N THR A 24 37.20 -0.93 -38.27
CA THR A 24 38.00 0.21 -38.74
C THR A 24 37.09 1.30 -39.29
N ALA A 25 37.19 2.49 -38.71
CA ALA A 25 36.38 3.66 -39.04
C ALA A 25 36.79 4.33 -40.35
N ALA A 26 35.79 4.69 -41.17
CA ALA A 26 35.88 5.78 -42.15
C ALA A 26 34.97 6.91 -41.66
N ALA A 27 35.55 7.84 -40.89
CA ALA A 27 34.83 8.95 -40.26
C ALA A 27 34.55 10.08 -41.27
N ARG A 28 33.33 10.12 -41.83
CA ARG A 28 32.74 11.38 -42.31
C ARG A 28 32.24 12.16 -41.08
N SER A 29 32.80 13.34 -40.85
CA SER A 29 32.29 14.30 -39.86
C SER A 29 30.94 14.85 -40.30
N ALA A 30 29.87 14.12 -40.05
CA ALA A 30 28.53 14.67 -40.02
C ALA A 30 28.32 15.27 -38.63
N LYS A 31 27.90 16.54 -38.57
CA LYS A 31 27.38 17.19 -37.35
C LYS A 31 26.33 16.24 -36.76
N PRO A 32 26.52 15.74 -35.51
CA PRO A 32 25.56 14.80 -34.94
C PRO A 32 24.21 15.49 -34.91
N ALA A 33 23.28 14.99 -35.72
CA ALA A 33 21.87 15.34 -35.57
C ALA A 33 21.52 15.01 -34.12
N ALA A 34 20.97 15.99 -33.39
CA ALA A 34 20.47 15.75 -32.04
C ALA A 34 19.58 14.50 -32.13
N ARG A 35 20.02 13.42 -31.49
CA ARG A 35 19.17 12.25 -31.34
C ARG A 35 17.98 12.75 -30.55
N ASP A 36 16.79 12.54 -31.08
CA ASP A 36 15.58 12.51 -30.27
C ASP A 36 15.83 11.43 -29.22
N GLU A 37 16.32 11.86 -28.05
CA GLU A 37 16.42 11.00 -26.88
C GLU A 37 14.96 10.76 -26.50
N GLY A 38 14.48 9.55 -26.83
CA GLY A 38 13.15 9.11 -26.45
C GLY A 38 12.91 9.31 -24.95
N PRO A 39 11.66 9.16 -24.49
CA PRO A 39 11.31 9.39 -23.09
C PRO A 39 12.27 8.66 -22.15
N ASP A 40 12.75 9.38 -21.12
CA ASP A 40 13.60 8.82 -20.08
C ASP A 40 12.77 7.89 -19.18
N LEU A 41 12.55 6.68 -19.66
CA LEU A 41 11.72 5.67 -18.97
C LEU A 41 12.31 5.30 -17.61
N GLN A 42 13.64 5.41 -17.43
CA GLN A 42 14.28 5.15 -16.15
C GLN A 42 13.84 6.19 -15.12
N LYS A 43 13.93 7.48 -15.47
CA LYS A 43 13.48 8.57 -14.59
C LYS A 43 11.98 8.48 -14.27
N ILE A 44 11.14 8.08 -15.23
CA ILE A 44 9.71 7.86 -15.01
C ILE A 44 9.48 6.73 -13.99
N GLY A 45 10.23 5.63 -14.10
CA GLY A 45 10.20 4.52 -13.15
C GLY A 45 10.64 4.94 -11.74
N GLU A 46 11.69 5.73 -11.64
CA GLU A 46 12.18 6.27 -10.35
C GLU A 46 11.12 7.17 -9.68
N LEU A 47 10.47 8.06 -10.43
CA LEU A 47 9.37 8.89 -9.93
C LEU A 47 8.20 8.04 -9.43
N ALA A 48 7.81 7.01 -10.19
CA ALA A 48 6.71 6.13 -9.81
C ALA A 48 7.03 5.29 -8.56
N GLN A 49 8.27 4.85 -8.40
CA GLN A 49 8.73 4.13 -7.22
C GLN A 49 8.82 5.03 -5.98
N GLU A 50 9.31 6.27 -6.12
CA GLU A 50 9.31 7.24 -5.02
C GLU A 50 7.88 7.57 -4.59
N ALA A 51 6.97 7.80 -5.55
CA ALA A 51 5.55 8.01 -5.29
C ALA A 51 4.91 6.85 -4.52
N GLN A 52 5.21 5.60 -4.91
CA GLN A 52 4.76 4.41 -4.20
C GLN A 52 5.27 4.40 -2.75
N THR A 53 6.54 4.78 -2.52
CA THR A 53 7.10 4.89 -1.17
C THR A 53 6.35 5.94 -0.34
N ARG A 54 6.04 7.11 -0.94
CA ARG A 54 5.25 8.16 -0.27
C ARG A 54 3.86 7.65 0.11
N PHE A 55 3.19 6.97 -0.83
CA PHE A 55 1.88 6.38 -0.62
C PHE A 55 1.88 5.39 0.55
N GLU A 56 2.87 4.48 0.60
CA GLU A 56 3.03 3.51 1.69
C GLU A 56 3.31 4.16 3.06
N THR A 57 3.91 5.35 3.07
CA THR A 57 4.13 6.16 4.28
C THR A 57 2.98 7.11 4.61
N ALA A 58 1.84 6.98 3.94
CA ALA A 58 0.66 7.86 4.05
C ALA A 58 0.91 9.34 3.70
N ASP A 59 2.00 9.65 2.97
CA ASP A 59 2.21 10.94 2.32
C ASP A 59 1.50 10.95 0.97
N PHE A 60 0.16 10.92 1.01
CA PHE A 60 -0.67 10.87 -0.18
C PHE A 60 -0.52 12.12 -1.07
N PRO A 61 -0.45 13.35 -0.55
CA PRO A 61 -0.16 14.53 -1.38
C PRO A 61 1.16 14.41 -2.14
N GLY A 62 2.25 13.98 -1.48
CA GLY A 62 3.53 13.75 -2.13
C GLY A 62 3.47 12.65 -3.20
N ALA A 63 2.74 11.56 -2.94
CA ALA A 63 2.52 10.49 -3.93
C ALA A 63 1.76 11.00 -5.17
N ILE A 64 0.68 11.77 -4.97
CA ILE A 64 -0.12 12.37 -6.05
C ILE A 64 0.77 13.23 -6.94
N GLU A 65 1.62 14.08 -6.35
CA GLU A 65 2.52 14.95 -7.10
C GLU A 65 3.52 14.15 -7.96
N LEU A 66 4.19 13.16 -7.36
CA LEU A 66 5.21 12.36 -8.05
C LEU A 66 4.62 11.47 -9.15
N TRP A 67 3.48 10.80 -8.92
CA TRP A 67 2.80 10.05 -9.98
C TRP A 67 2.27 10.97 -11.08
N THR A 68 1.81 12.18 -10.75
CA THR A 68 1.41 13.17 -11.77
C THR A 68 2.60 13.58 -12.64
N GLN A 69 3.79 13.77 -12.05
CA GLN A 69 5.02 14.04 -12.80
C GLN A 69 5.40 12.87 -13.71
N ALA A 70 5.33 11.63 -13.20
CA ALA A 70 5.57 10.42 -14.00
C ALA A 70 4.57 10.31 -15.18
N TYR A 71 3.29 10.61 -14.93
CA TYR A 71 2.25 10.58 -15.96
C TYR A 71 2.48 11.63 -17.04
N ALA A 72 2.86 12.85 -16.65
CA ALA A 72 3.16 13.94 -17.57
C ALA A 72 4.42 13.68 -18.42
N ALA A 73 5.37 12.92 -17.90
CA ALA A 73 6.60 12.56 -18.61
C ALA A 73 6.42 11.41 -19.63
N LEU A 74 5.36 10.60 -19.50
CA LEU A 74 5.05 9.56 -20.48
C LEU A 74 4.48 10.16 -21.78
N PRO A 75 4.95 9.76 -22.97
CA PRO A 75 4.34 10.19 -24.23
C PRO A 75 2.88 9.75 -24.35
N ALA A 76 2.07 10.51 -25.09
CA ALA A 76 0.66 10.20 -25.34
C ALA A 76 0.44 9.16 -26.45
N GLU A 77 1.47 8.39 -26.80
CA GLU A 77 1.42 7.39 -27.86
C GLU A 77 0.72 6.11 -27.38
N PRO A 78 0.03 5.36 -28.27
CA PRO A 78 -0.66 4.13 -27.89
C PRO A 78 0.24 3.08 -27.22
N ALA A 79 1.54 3.09 -27.53
CA ALA A 79 2.53 2.19 -26.92
C ALA A 79 2.67 2.39 -25.39
N TYR A 80 2.31 3.56 -24.87
CA TYR A 80 2.37 3.90 -23.44
C TYR A 80 0.98 3.97 -22.78
N ALA A 81 -0.10 3.63 -23.49
CA ALA A 81 -1.46 3.76 -22.99
C ALA A 81 -1.69 2.95 -21.70
N SER A 82 -1.14 1.72 -21.64
CA SER A 82 -1.26 0.85 -20.48
C SER A 82 -0.57 1.45 -19.24
N GLN A 83 0.68 1.94 -19.37
CA GLN A 83 1.43 2.56 -18.27
C GLN A 83 0.75 3.86 -17.79
N ARG A 84 0.23 4.66 -18.73
CA ARG A 84 -0.57 5.86 -18.41
C ARG A 84 -1.83 5.49 -17.64
N GLY A 85 -2.52 4.42 -18.03
CA GLY A 85 -3.69 3.92 -17.32
C GLY A 85 -3.38 3.51 -15.88
N VAL A 86 -2.29 2.76 -15.65
CA VAL A 86 -1.82 2.39 -14.31
C VAL A 86 -1.60 3.62 -13.44
N LEU A 87 -0.91 4.64 -13.95
CA LEU A 87 -0.65 5.87 -13.20
C LEU A 87 -1.94 6.65 -12.90
N VAL A 88 -2.92 6.68 -13.81
CA VAL A 88 -4.22 7.31 -13.54
C VAL A 88 -4.91 6.66 -12.35
N TYR A 89 -4.97 5.32 -12.33
CA TYR A 89 -5.55 4.59 -11.20
C TYR A 89 -4.82 4.86 -9.89
N GLN A 90 -3.48 4.85 -9.90
CA GLN A 90 -2.68 5.13 -8.70
C GLN A 90 -2.93 6.55 -8.17
N ILE A 91 -2.97 7.56 -9.05
CA ILE A 91 -3.27 8.95 -8.66
C ILE A 91 -4.68 9.06 -8.10
N ALA A 92 -5.67 8.45 -8.74
CA ALA A 92 -7.06 8.45 -8.28
C ALA A 92 -7.19 7.79 -6.90
N GLN A 93 -6.54 6.64 -6.70
CA GLN A 93 -6.52 5.95 -5.40
C GLN A 93 -5.88 6.82 -4.31
N ALA A 94 -4.74 7.45 -4.57
CA ALA A 94 -4.14 8.38 -3.60
C ALA A 94 -5.01 9.57 -3.27
N CYS A 95 -5.80 10.08 -4.22
CA CYS A 95 -6.78 11.13 -3.94
C CYS A 95 -7.89 10.63 -2.99
N VAL A 96 -8.40 9.41 -3.19
CA VAL A 96 -9.39 8.80 -2.29
C VAL A 96 -8.83 8.58 -0.89
N GLU A 97 -7.59 8.11 -0.78
CA GLU A 97 -6.92 7.92 0.52
C GLU A 97 -6.58 9.25 1.20
N ALA A 98 -6.16 10.28 0.44
CA ALA A 98 -5.94 11.63 0.96
C ALA A 98 -7.21 12.20 1.60
N TYR A 99 -8.36 12.01 0.95
CA TYR A 99 -9.67 12.41 1.49
C TYR A 99 -9.99 11.74 2.84
N SER A 100 -9.54 10.50 3.07
CA SER A 100 -9.79 9.80 4.34
C SER A 100 -9.04 10.41 5.53
N ILE A 101 -7.90 11.07 5.27
CA ILE A 101 -7.09 11.75 6.29
C ILE A 101 -7.52 13.22 6.43
N ASP A 102 -7.72 13.90 5.30
CA ASP A 102 -8.07 15.30 5.21
C ASP A 102 -9.29 15.43 4.29
N PRO A 103 -10.52 15.59 4.84
CA PRO A 103 -11.79 15.45 4.13
C PRO A 103 -12.11 16.65 3.22
N GLN A 104 -11.17 17.01 2.35
CA GLN A 104 -11.35 17.99 1.29
C GLN A 104 -11.98 17.32 0.07
N VAL A 105 -13.24 17.70 -0.24
CA VAL A 105 -13.98 17.22 -1.43
C VAL A 105 -13.21 17.41 -2.74
N LEU A 106 -12.28 18.38 -2.78
CA LEU A 106 -11.38 18.61 -3.91
C LEU A 106 -10.57 17.37 -4.31
N TYR A 107 -10.15 16.52 -3.37
CA TYR A 107 -9.45 15.28 -3.70
C TYR A 107 -10.36 14.29 -4.45
N LEU A 108 -11.59 14.10 -3.97
CA LEU A 108 -12.55 13.21 -4.62
C LEU A 108 -12.91 13.69 -6.03
N ARG A 109 -13.18 14.99 -6.21
CA ARG A 109 -13.45 15.58 -7.53
C ARG A 109 -12.26 15.44 -8.48
N LYS A 110 -11.03 15.49 -7.97
CA LYS A 110 -9.82 15.23 -8.77
C LYS A 110 -9.75 13.77 -9.24
N ALA A 111 -10.05 12.83 -8.35
CA ALA A 111 -10.10 11.40 -8.67
C ALA A 111 -11.18 11.09 -9.72
N GLU A 112 -12.39 11.60 -9.52
CA GLU A 112 -13.52 11.50 -10.45
C GLU A 112 -13.10 11.96 -11.85
N ARG A 113 -12.62 13.20 -11.98
CA ARG A 113 -12.21 13.76 -13.28
C ARG A 113 -11.13 12.94 -13.97
N LEU A 114 -10.16 12.40 -13.22
CA LEU A 114 -9.09 11.57 -13.78
C LEU A 114 -9.63 10.25 -14.34
N LEU A 115 -10.50 9.57 -13.59
CA LEU A 115 -11.09 8.29 -14.00
C LEU A 115 -12.11 8.46 -15.12
N SER A 116 -12.93 9.52 -15.12
CA SER A 116 -13.85 9.83 -16.22
C SER A 116 -13.09 10.06 -17.52
N ASN A 117 -12.01 10.85 -17.49
CA ASN A 117 -11.18 11.06 -18.68
C ASN A 117 -10.52 9.76 -19.16
N TYR A 118 -10.06 8.90 -18.25
CA TYR A 118 -9.47 7.62 -18.62
C TYR A 118 -10.50 6.67 -19.25
N LEU A 119 -11.73 6.66 -18.73
CA LEU A 119 -12.84 5.88 -19.29
C LEU A 119 -13.11 6.27 -20.76
N GLU A 120 -12.99 7.54 -21.11
CA GLU A 120 -13.13 8.02 -22.50
C GLU A 120 -12.02 7.50 -23.44
N THR A 121 -10.87 7.10 -22.90
CA THR A 121 -9.75 6.55 -23.70
C THR A 121 -9.84 5.04 -23.92
N LEU A 122 -10.72 4.34 -23.18
CA LEU A 122 -10.86 2.90 -23.27
C LEU A 122 -11.65 2.50 -24.53
N GLY A 123 -11.15 1.47 -25.23
CA GLY A 123 -11.80 0.94 -26.43
C GLY A 123 -12.85 -0.13 -26.10
N PRO A 124 -13.58 -0.62 -27.11
CA PRO A 124 -14.52 -1.74 -26.94
C PRO A 124 -13.83 -3.07 -26.55
N ALA A 125 -12.51 -3.18 -26.70
CA ALA A 125 -11.76 -4.33 -26.22
C ALA A 125 -11.55 -4.33 -24.69
N ASP A 126 -11.76 -3.19 -24.04
CA ASP A 126 -11.45 -2.95 -22.62
C ASP A 126 -12.72 -2.99 -21.74
N GLU A 127 -13.75 -3.75 -22.13
CA GLU A 127 -15.05 -3.78 -21.43
C GLU A 127 -14.94 -4.08 -19.93
N GLU A 128 -14.07 -5.03 -19.55
CA GLU A 128 -13.84 -5.38 -18.14
C GLU A 128 -13.21 -4.20 -17.37
N THR A 129 -12.19 -3.56 -17.94
CA THR A 129 -11.54 -2.38 -17.36
C THR A 129 -12.54 -1.24 -17.23
N ALA A 130 -13.32 -0.97 -18.27
CA ALA A 130 -14.34 0.08 -18.29
C ALA A 130 -15.43 -0.15 -17.24
N ALA A 131 -15.85 -1.41 -17.03
CA ALA A 131 -16.79 -1.75 -15.97
C ALA A 131 -16.20 -1.45 -14.58
N SER A 132 -14.94 -1.83 -14.33
CA SER A 132 -14.26 -1.54 -13.06
C SER A 132 -14.06 -0.04 -12.82
N VAL A 133 -13.69 0.76 -13.84
CA VAL A 133 -13.61 2.23 -13.72
C VAL A 133 -14.97 2.83 -13.35
N LYS A 134 -16.05 2.37 -14.00
CA LYS A 134 -17.42 2.88 -13.73
C LYS A 134 -17.88 2.57 -12.31
N GLU A 135 -17.57 1.38 -11.80
CA GLU A 135 -17.85 1.02 -10.41
C GLU A 135 -17.14 1.97 -9.44
N GLN A 136 -15.83 2.19 -9.63
CA GLN A 136 -15.06 3.14 -8.82
C GLN A 136 -15.57 4.58 -8.91
N LEU A 137 -15.99 5.03 -10.11
CA LEU A 137 -16.62 6.34 -10.28
C LEU A 137 -17.90 6.45 -9.45
N GLY A 138 -18.77 5.44 -9.48
CA GLY A 138 -19.99 5.43 -8.67
C GLY A 138 -19.71 5.50 -7.16
N GLU A 139 -18.66 4.85 -6.67
CA GLU A 139 -18.22 4.97 -5.27
C GLU A 139 -17.73 6.39 -4.94
N ILE A 140 -16.93 6.99 -5.82
CA ILE A 140 -16.39 8.35 -5.62
C ILE A 140 -17.53 9.38 -5.66
N GLU A 141 -18.45 9.29 -6.61
CA GLU A 141 -19.63 10.14 -6.72
C GLU A 141 -20.50 10.05 -5.45
N GLY A 142 -20.68 8.83 -4.91
CA GLY A 142 -21.37 8.61 -3.64
C GLY A 142 -20.70 9.34 -2.47
N LYS A 143 -19.37 9.25 -2.36
CA LYS A 143 -18.59 9.97 -1.33
C LYS A 143 -18.66 11.49 -1.50
N ILE A 144 -18.66 11.99 -2.73
CA ILE A 144 -18.82 13.42 -3.03
C ILE A 144 -20.19 13.90 -2.54
N ALA A 145 -21.26 13.19 -2.91
CA ALA A 145 -22.62 13.55 -2.50
C ALA A 145 -22.79 13.54 -0.98
N GLU A 146 -22.23 12.55 -0.29
CA GLU A 146 -22.24 12.48 1.18
C GLU A 146 -21.48 13.67 1.81
N ALA A 147 -20.29 13.98 1.30
CA ALA A 147 -19.46 15.08 1.80
C ALA A 147 -20.12 16.44 1.58
N GLU A 148 -20.76 16.65 0.43
CA GLU A 148 -21.50 17.88 0.11
C GLU A 148 -22.72 18.04 1.02
N ALA A 149 -23.49 16.97 1.22
CA ALA A 149 -24.63 16.99 2.15
C ALA A 149 -24.19 17.29 3.60
N ALA A 150 -23.04 16.77 4.03
CA ALA A 150 -22.46 17.05 5.34
C ALA A 150 -21.93 18.50 5.46
N GLY A 151 -21.29 19.02 4.40
CA GLY A 151 -20.75 20.38 4.35
C GLY A 151 -21.82 21.48 4.32
N GLU A 152 -22.95 21.23 3.66
CA GLU A 152 -24.11 22.13 3.66
C GLU A 152 -24.79 22.20 5.04
N ALA A 153 -24.76 21.11 5.80
CA ALA A 153 -25.26 21.09 7.19
C ALA A 153 -24.32 21.79 8.18
N GLY A 154 -23.01 21.82 7.93
CA GLY A 154 -21.99 22.42 8.81
C GLY A 154 -21.67 23.89 8.54
N SER A 155 -22.12 24.44 7.41
CA SER A 155 -21.93 25.85 7.02
C SER A 155 -23.11 26.76 7.39
N VAL A 156 -24.15 26.22 8.02
CA VAL A 156 -25.02 27.01 8.88
C VAL A 156 -24.22 27.31 10.15
N GLU A 157 -23.31 28.28 10.06
CA GLU A 157 -22.87 29.02 11.24
C GLU A 157 -24.16 29.48 11.92
N PRO A 158 -24.51 29.00 13.13
CA PRO A 158 -25.50 29.73 13.91
C PRO A 158 -24.93 31.14 14.00
N GLU A 159 -25.67 32.14 13.50
CA GLU A 159 -25.41 33.53 13.85
C GLU A 159 -25.40 33.57 15.37
N SER A 160 -24.20 33.43 15.92
CA SER A 160 -23.94 33.52 17.33
C SER A 160 -24.05 35.01 17.58
N ASP A 161 -25.28 35.43 17.91
CA ASP A 161 -25.58 36.64 18.66
C ASP A 161 -24.76 36.61 19.96
N LEU A 162 -23.45 36.86 19.86
CA LEU A 162 -22.56 37.12 20.97
C LEU A 162 -22.75 38.57 21.38
N ASP A 163 -23.90 38.85 21.98
CA ASP A 163 -24.14 40.04 22.79
C ASP A 163 -24.68 39.66 24.19
N ASP A 164 -24.46 38.42 24.65
CA ASP A 164 -24.77 38.03 26.02
C ASP A 164 -23.50 37.79 26.85
N VAL A 165 -23.14 38.83 27.59
CA VAL A 165 -22.18 38.85 28.68
C VAL A 165 -22.72 37.95 29.80
N VAL A 166 -22.31 36.67 29.81
CA VAL A 166 -22.58 35.80 30.96
C VAL A 166 -21.57 36.09 32.05
N GLU A 167 -22.06 36.80 33.06
CA GLU A 167 -21.45 36.99 34.38
C GLU A 167 -21.11 35.63 34.99
N VAL A 168 -19.84 35.44 35.37
CA VAL A 168 -19.32 34.21 35.97
C VAL A 168 -19.86 34.11 37.40
N GLU A 169 -20.92 33.33 37.60
CA GLU A 169 -21.40 32.94 38.91
C GLU A 169 -20.57 31.75 39.44
N GLU A 170 -19.95 31.93 40.62
CA GLU A 170 -19.17 30.90 41.32
C GLU A 170 -20.07 29.71 41.71
N PRO A 171 -19.67 28.45 41.40
CA PRO A 171 -20.46 27.29 41.80
C PRO A 171 -20.30 26.99 43.30
N ALA A 172 -21.45 26.85 43.97
CA ALA A 172 -21.58 26.37 45.34
C ALA A 172 -21.17 24.88 45.47
N PRO A 173 -20.72 24.44 46.65
CA PRO A 173 -20.25 23.08 46.88
C PRO A 173 -21.37 22.11 47.28
N ASP A 174 -21.08 20.84 46.98
CA ASP A 174 -21.61 19.60 47.54
C ASP A 174 -22.92 19.01 46.95
N GLU A 175 -22.81 17.81 46.36
CA GLU A 175 -23.48 16.63 46.91
C GLU A 175 -22.86 15.30 46.43
N ASP A 176 -22.60 14.44 47.40
CA ASP A 176 -21.88 13.17 47.35
C ASP A 176 -22.63 12.08 46.56
N GLY A 177 -21.99 11.64 45.48
CA GLY A 177 -22.26 10.35 44.88
C GLY A 177 -20.99 9.86 44.22
N VAL A 178 -19.98 9.46 45.01
CA VAL A 178 -18.68 8.99 44.51
C VAL A 178 -18.88 7.91 43.43
N PRO A 179 -18.74 8.25 42.14
CA PRO A 179 -18.65 7.23 41.11
C PRO A 179 -17.35 6.50 41.41
N TYR A 180 -17.37 5.17 41.45
CA TYR A 180 -16.13 4.41 41.42
C TYR A 180 -15.41 4.81 40.13
N GLU A 181 -14.46 5.74 40.23
CA GLU A 181 -13.55 6.04 39.14
C GLU A 181 -12.75 4.75 38.90
N GLU A 182 -13.23 3.97 37.93
CA GLU A 182 -12.51 2.82 37.42
C GLU A 182 -11.14 3.33 36.99
N SER A 183 -10.11 3.06 37.81
CA SER A 183 -8.75 3.51 37.56
C SER A 183 -8.27 2.92 36.24
N LYS A 184 -8.48 3.67 35.15
CA LYS A 184 -8.06 3.29 33.80
C LYS A 184 -6.54 3.38 33.79
N VAL A 185 -5.88 2.25 34.06
CA VAL A 185 -4.42 2.15 33.97
C VAL A 185 -4.00 2.67 32.59
N PRO A 186 -3.27 3.80 32.52
CA PRO A 186 -3.00 4.47 31.26
C PRO A 186 -2.18 3.54 30.35
N GLY A 187 -2.65 3.36 29.11
CA GLY A 187 -1.96 2.58 28.08
C GLY A 187 -2.41 1.12 27.91
N ARG A 188 -3.21 0.53 28.82
CA ARG A 188 -3.78 -0.83 28.62
C ARG A 188 -4.54 -1.00 27.29
N PRO A 189 -5.47 -0.08 26.89
CA PRO A 189 -6.18 -0.26 25.63
C PRO A 189 -5.26 -0.22 24.40
N LEU A 190 -4.21 0.63 24.42
CA LEU A 190 -3.22 0.72 23.34
C LEU A 190 -2.42 -0.56 23.16
N VAL A 191 -2.01 -1.20 24.27
CA VAL A 191 -1.27 -2.48 24.22
C VAL A 191 -2.18 -3.62 23.73
N ILE A 192 -3.44 -3.66 24.17
CA ILE A 192 -4.41 -4.67 23.72
C ILE A 192 -4.69 -4.51 22.23
N ALA A 193 -4.98 -3.30 21.76
CA ALA A 193 -5.19 -3.01 20.35
C ALA A 193 -3.95 -3.34 19.51
N GLY A 194 -2.76 -2.90 19.96
CA GLY A 194 -1.50 -3.19 19.27
C GLY A 194 -1.20 -4.69 19.17
N GLY A 195 -1.46 -5.45 20.25
CA GLY A 195 -1.33 -6.90 20.26
C GLY A 195 -2.32 -7.61 19.34
N ALA A 196 -3.58 -7.17 19.30
CA ALA A 196 -4.59 -7.71 18.40
C ALA A 196 -4.23 -7.47 16.92
N LEU A 197 -3.78 -6.27 16.57
CA LEU A 197 -3.34 -5.94 15.21
C LEU A 197 -2.10 -6.73 14.80
N LEU A 198 -1.10 -6.88 15.68
CA LEU A 198 0.05 -7.74 15.42
C LEU A 198 -0.34 -9.19 15.19
N GLY A 199 -1.29 -9.71 15.99
CA GLY A 199 -1.81 -11.07 15.83
C GLY A 199 -2.53 -11.26 14.49
N ALA A 200 -3.40 -10.33 14.13
CA ALA A 200 -4.10 -10.34 12.84
C ALA A 200 -3.13 -10.21 11.66
N GLY A 201 -2.13 -9.32 11.75
CA GLY A 201 -1.08 -9.16 10.76
C GLY A 201 -0.24 -10.43 10.59
N ALA A 202 0.12 -11.12 11.67
CA ALA A 202 0.84 -12.39 11.59
C ALA A 202 0.03 -13.49 10.88
N LEU A 203 -1.29 -13.56 11.11
CA LEU A 203 -2.17 -14.45 10.36
C LEU A 203 -2.21 -14.10 8.87
N GLY A 204 -2.26 -12.81 8.53
CA GLY A 204 -2.19 -12.34 7.15
C GLY A 204 -0.87 -12.70 6.45
N LEU A 205 0.28 -12.59 7.15
CA LEU A 205 1.56 -13.07 6.63
C LEU A 205 1.55 -14.60 6.41
N GLY A 206 0.87 -15.35 7.28
CA GLY A 206 0.61 -16.78 7.07
C GLY A 206 -0.14 -17.04 5.76
N ALA A 207 -1.22 -16.29 5.50
CA ALA A 207 -1.97 -16.39 4.24
C ALA A 207 -1.12 -16.01 3.02
N MET A 208 -0.28 -14.98 3.12
CA MET A 208 0.66 -14.60 2.06
C MET A 208 1.64 -15.74 1.74
N THR A 209 2.29 -16.31 2.76
CA THR A 209 3.24 -17.42 2.55
C THR A 209 2.56 -18.65 1.95
N PHE A 210 1.31 -18.93 2.34
CA PHE A 210 0.49 -19.96 1.70
C PHE A 210 0.23 -19.67 0.22
N GLY A 211 -0.15 -18.43 -0.11
CA GLY A 211 -0.35 -17.99 -1.50
C GLY A 211 0.89 -18.15 -2.36
N LEU A 212 2.08 -17.80 -1.84
CA LEU A 212 3.36 -17.97 -2.55
C LEU A 212 3.72 -19.45 -2.79
N VAL A 213 3.53 -20.31 -1.78
CA VAL A 213 3.78 -21.75 -1.93
C VAL A 213 2.81 -22.39 -2.91
N TRP A 214 1.54 -21.96 -2.89
CA TRP A 214 0.54 -22.43 -3.84
C TRP A 214 0.87 -21.97 -5.27
N GLY A 215 1.24 -20.70 -5.46
CA GLY A 215 1.69 -20.15 -6.74
C GLY A 215 2.87 -20.93 -7.33
N ALA A 216 3.92 -21.15 -6.53
CA ALA A 216 5.09 -21.93 -6.96
C ALA A 216 4.73 -23.37 -7.38
N ARG A 217 3.69 -23.96 -6.76
CA ARG A 217 3.18 -25.28 -7.14
C ARG A 217 2.40 -25.25 -8.45
N VAL A 218 1.67 -24.18 -8.74
CA VAL A 218 0.99 -23.97 -10.03
C VAL A 218 2.03 -23.78 -11.15
N ASP A 219 3.07 -22.99 -10.90
CA ASP A 219 4.16 -22.79 -11.86
C ASP A 219 4.87 -24.11 -12.19
N ALA A 220 5.19 -24.92 -11.17
CA ALA A 220 5.79 -26.24 -11.38
C ALA A 220 4.89 -27.20 -12.17
N ARG A 221 3.56 -27.09 -12.05
CA ARG A 221 2.62 -27.85 -12.89
C ARG A 221 2.60 -27.34 -14.32
N GLY A 222 2.70 -26.03 -14.53
CA GLY A 222 2.82 -25.43 -15.85
C GLY A 222 4.09 -25.90 -16.56
N GLU A 223 5.23 -25.89 -15.87
CA GLU A 223 6.49 -26.41 -16.41
C GLU A 223 6.41 -27.91 -16.75
N ALA A 224 5.78 -28.71 -15.88
CA ALA A 224 5.57 -30.14 -16.13
C ALA A 224 4.65 -30.38 -17.34
N ALA A 225 3.55 -29.63 -17.47
CA ALA A 225 2.64 -29.74 -18.61
C ALA A 225 3.35 -29.42 -19.94
N VAL A 226 4.21 -28.41 -19.96
CA VAL A 226 5.05 -28.10 -21.13
C VAL A 226 6.03 -29.24 -21.43
N ALA A 227 6.68 -29.80 -20.40
CA ALA A 227 7.63 -30.90 -20.56
C ALA A 227 6.97 -32.18 -21.07
N ASP A 228 5.72 -32.43 -20.70
CA ASP A 228 4.92 -33.58 -21.13
C ASP A 228 4.31 -33.40 -22.53
N GLY A 229 4.51 -32.23 -23.15
CA GLY A 229 3.98 -31.92 -24.48
C GLY A 229 2.47 -31.66 -24.49
N GLU A 230 1.91 -31.16 -23.39
CA GLU A 230 0.51 -30.75 -23.33
C GLU A 230 0.27 -29.59 -24.29
N GLU A 231 -0.66 -29.76 -25.24
CA GLU A 231 -1.01 -28.75 -26.23
C GLU A 231 -2.40 -28.13 -25.98
N ASP A 232 -3.18 -28.65 -25.01
CA ASP A 232 -4.53 -28.15 -24.77
C ASP A 232 -4.52 -26.73 -24.15
N PRO A 233 -5.00 -25.70 -24.88
CA PRO A 233 -5.07 -24.33 -24.37
C PRO A 233 -6.04 -24.16 -23.19
N ALA A 234 -6.96 -25.10 -22.93
CA ALA A 234 -7.78 -25.09 -21.73
C ALA A 234 -6.94 -25.28 -20.47
N VAL A 235 -5.99 -26.22 -20.49
CA VAL A 235 -5.09 -26.52 -19.35
C VAL A 235 -4.26 -25.29 -18.97
N PHE A 236 -3.67 -24.61 -19.96
CA PHE A 236 -2.88 -23.40 -19.70
C PHE A 236 -3.73 -22.23 -19.19
N ARG A 237 -4.97 -22.06 -19.70
CA ARG A 237 -5.88 -21.03 -19.20
C ARG A 237 -6.26 -21.26 -17.75
N ASP A 238 -6.49 -22.52 -17.36
CA ASP A 238 -6.82 -22.86 -15.98
C ASP A 238 -5.61 -22.64 -15.06
N LEU A 239 -4.41 -23.03 -15.48
CA LEU A 239 -3.17 -22.74 -14.73
C LEU A 239 -2.92 -21.23 -14.57
N LEU A 240 -3.15 -20.43 -15.62
CA LEU A 240 -3.05 -18.97 -15.54
C LEU A 240 -4.09 -18.36 -14.60
N LYS A 241 -5.33 -18.85 -14.61
CA LYS A 241 -6.38 -18.41 -13.67
C LYS A 241 -6.03 -18.79 -12.22
N GLU A 242 -5.52 -19.99 -11.99
CA GLU A 242 -5.06 -20.41 -10.66
C GLU A 242 -3.88 -19.55 -10.19
N GLY A 243 -2.88 -19.32 -11.05
CA GLY A 243 -1.69 -18.52 -10.74
C GLY A 243 -2.03 -17.05 -10.44
N THR A 244 -2.92 -16.44 -11.24
CA THR A 244 -3.38 -15.05 -10.99
C THR A 244 -4.17 -14.94 -9.69
N THR A 245 -4.98 -15.94 -9.34
CA THR A 245 -5.70 -15.98 -8.06
C THR A 245 -4.73 -16.12 -6.89
N ALA A 246 -3.73 -17.01 -6.98
CA ALA A 246 -2.71 -17.18 -5.96
C ALA A 246 -1.89 -15.89 -5.76
N ASN A 247 -1.54 -15.20 -6.86
CA ASN A 247 -0.76 -13.97 -6.80
C ASN A 247 -1.57 -12.81 -6.19
N ARG A 248 -2.84 -12.66 -6.57
CA ARG A 248 -3.76 -11.68 -5.95
C ARG A 248 -3.91 -11.93 -4.45
N LEU A 249 -4.05 -13.19 -4.04
CA LEU A 249 -4.15 -13.55 -2.64
C LEU A 249 -2.84 -13.24 -1.89
N ALA A 250 -1.69 -13.59 -2.47
CA ALA A 250 -0.39 -13.33 -1.86
C ALA A 250 -0.14 -11.81 -1.69
N ILE A 251 -0.31 -11.03 -2.75
CA ILE A 251 -0.08 -9.57 -2.74
C ILE A 251 -1.09 -8.88 -1.82
N GLY A 252 -2.39 -9.19 -1.97
CA GLY A 252 -3.44 -8.57 -1.16
C GLY A 252 -3.30 -8.89 0.33
N ALA A 253 -3.07 -10.15 0.68
CA ALA A 253 -2.84 -10.54 2.06
C ALA A 253 -1.53 -9.95 2.60
N GLY A 254 -0.47 -9.92 1.80
CA GLY A 254 0.83 -9.38 2.18
C GLY A 254 0.78 -7.89 2.52
N ALA A 255 0.16 -7.08 1.66
CA ALA A 255 0.02 -5.64 1.87
C ALA A 255 -0.82 -5.31 3.12
N ALA A 256 -2.00 -5.92 3.25
CA ALA A 256 -2.86 -5.73 4.42
C ALA A 256 -2.18 -6.19 5.71
N ALA A 257 -1.50 -7.34 5.69
CA ALA A 257 -0.74 -7.85 6.82
C ALA A 257 0.40 -6.92 7.22
N GLY A 258 1.16 -6.41 6.25
CA GLY A 258 2.25 -5.46 6.48
C GLY A 258 1.76 -4.20 7.21
N ALA A 259 0.67 -3.60 6.73
CA ALA A 259 0.07 -2.42 7.35
C ALA A 259 -0.39 -2.69 8.80
N LEU A 260 -1.02 -3.84 9.06
CA LEU A 260 -1.47 -4.25 10.40
C LEU A 260 -0.29 -4.47 11.35
N VAL A 261 0.80 -5.10 10.88
CA VAL A 261 2.00 -5.32 11.69
C VAL A 261 2.66 -4.01 12.07
N ILE A 262 2.82 -3.08 11.14
CA ILE A 262 3.42 -1.76 11.39
C ILE A 262 2.57 -0.99 12.41
N THR A 263 1.26 -0.88 12.16
CA THR A 263 0.32 -0.16 13.04
C THR A 263 0.30 -0.79 14.43
N GLY A 264 0.22 -2.12 14.52
CA GLY A 264 0.23 -2.86 15.77
C GLY A 264 1.53 -2.64 16.57
N ALA A 265 2.69 -2.65 15.90
CA ALA A 265 3.98 -2.38 16.54
C ALA A 265 4.07 -0.95 17.10
N VAL A 266 3.57 0.05 16.36
CA VAL A 266 3.53 1.46 16.81
C VAL A 266 2.64 1.62 18.04
N LEU A 267 1.40 1.11 18.00
CA LEU A 267 0.47 1.20 19.15
C LEU A 267 1.02 0.47 20.38
N LEU A 268 1.64 -0.69 20.19
CA LEU A 268 2.27 -1.45 21.26
C LEU A 268 3.44 -0.65 21.87
N GLY A 269 4.29 -0.04 21.03
CA GLY A 269 5.40 0.81 21.49
C GLY A 269 4.94 2.03 22.29
N VAL A 270 3.93 2.75 21.80
CA VAL A 270 3.32 3.91 22.50
C VAL A 270 2.66 3.47 23.81
N GLY A 271 1.94 2.35 23.80
CA GLY A 271 1.31 1.78 24.98
C GLY A 271 2.33 1.40 26.07
N VAL A 272 3.42 0.72 25.69
CA VAL A 272 4.51 0.36 26.62
C VAL A 272 5.22 1.60 27.15
N LYS A 273 5.48 2.62 26.30
CA LYS A 273 6.11 3.88 26.74
C LYS A 273 5.25 4.63 27.76
N LYS A 274 3.94 4.76 27.52
CA LYS A 274 3.00 5.37 28.48
C LYS A 274 2.96 4.61 29.81
N ARG A 275 3.06 3.28 29.77
CA ARG A 275 3.07 2.44 30.98
C ARG A 275 4.37 2.55 31.77
N LYS A 276 5.53 2.72 31.12
CA LYS A 276 6.82 2.95 31.79
C LYS A 276 6.88 4.25 32.59
N GLY A 277 6.09 5.27 32.21
CA GLY A 277 5.91 6.47 33.02
C GLY A 277 5.22 6.22 34.36
N ALA A 278 4.50 5.10 34.50
CA ALA A 278 3.75 4.74 35.69
C ALA A 278 4.38 3.58 36.51
N GLN A 279 5.32 2.81 35.94
CA GLN A 279 5.90 1.63 36.61
C GLN A 279 7.38 1.43 36.26
N HIS A 280 8.22 1.22 37.28
CA HIS A 280 9.64 0.84 37.19
C HIS A 280 9.83 -0.62 36.69
N LEU A 281 9.39 -0.89 35.46
CA LEU A 281 9.52 -2.20 34.79
C LEU A 281 10.60 -2.15 33.72
N ALA A 282 11.60 -3.02 33.84
CA ALA A 282 12.70 -3.16 32.88
C ALA A 282 12.50 -4.43 32.04
N LEU A 283 12.61 -4.28 30.72
CA LEU A 283 12.64 -5.36 29.74
C LEU A 283 14.03 -5.38 29.12
N ALA A 284 14.73 -6.51 29.23
CA ALA A 284 16.06 -6.69 28.64
C ALA A 284 16.04 -7.86 27.64
N PRO A 285 16.58 -7.69 26.42
CA PRO A 285 16.77 -8.80 25.50
C PRO A 285 17.82 -9.76 26.07
N LEU A 286 17.49 -11.05 26.08
CA LEU A 286 18.41 -12.11 26.51
C LEU A 286 18.82 -12.90 25.27
N GLY A 287 20.08 -12.72 24.85
CA GLY A 287 20.67 -13.54 23.81
C GLY A 287 21.02 -14.92 24.36
N LEU A 288 20.31 -15.96 23.92
CA LEU A 288 20.68 -17.35 24.18
C LEU A 288 21.38 -17.92 22.94
N ARG A 289 22.34 -18.82 23.17
CA ARG A 289 23.10 -19.49 22.10
C ARG A 289 22.16 -20.46 21.38
N GLY A 290 21.45 -19.96 20.36
CA GLY A 290 20.43 -20.70 19.60
C GLY A 290 19.07 -20.00 19.44
N GLY A 291 18.86 -18.82 20.03
CA GLY A 291 17.62 -18.06 19.89
C GLY A 291 17.57 -16.79 20.73
N GLY A 292 16.68 -15.86 20.38
CA GLY A 292 16.42 -14.65 21.17
C GLY A 292 15.32 -14.88 22.21
N GLY A 293 15.53 -14.41 23.44
CA GLY A 293 14.52 -14.35 24.50
C GLY A 293 14.35 -12.94 25.07
N LEU A 294 13.31 -12.72 25.87
CA LEU A 294 13.07 -11.48 26.61
C LEU A 294 12.96 -11.79 28.10
N VAL A 295 13.67 -11.05 28.95
CA VAL A 295 13.53 -11.13 30.41
C VAL A 295 12.80 -9.89 30.93
N LEU A 296 11.80 -10.13 31.79
CA LEU A 296 10.99 -9.11 32.45
C LEU A 296 11.43 -8.98 33.91
N GLY A 297 11.94 -7.81 34.31
CA GLY A 297 12.29 -7.51 35.71
C GLY A 297 11.37 -6.41 36.28
N ALA A 298 10.73 -6.69 37.41
CA ALA A 298 9.96 -5.71 38.18
C ALA A 298 10.59 -5.50 39.55
N ARG A 299 10.65 -4.24 40.01
CA ARG A 299 11.05 -3.89 41.37
C ARG A 299 9.78 -3.56 42.16
N PHE A 300 9.50 -4.35 43.20
CA PHE A 300 8.38 -4.17 44.12
C PHE A 300 8.82 -3.38 45.34
#